data_AF-A0A7X9XSH5-F1
#
_entry.id   AF-A0A7X9XSH5-F1
#
_cell.length_a   1.000
_cell.length_b   1.000
_cell.length_c   1.000
_cell.angle_alpha   90.00
_cell.angle_beta   90.00
_cell.angle_gamma   90.00
#
_symmetry.space_group_name_H-M   'P 1'
#
loop_
_entity.id
_entity.type
_entity.pdbx_description
1 polymer ?
#
loop_
_entity_poly.entity_id
_entity_poly.type
_entity_poly.pdbx_seq_one_letter_code
_entity_poly.pdbx_strand_id
1 'polypeptide(L)'
;MSFFEQIAAALDREDIESRVNGDTLFVPITMDLEVQFVTIDDELPAAEVYVAAADVDSDDDDFEAVLVSVVFSVEDAVEAVAHHVATDRVVTLLRVLLDGEDDRVADLEFEQDAEEATLVTAEVGEASLLQVLVTANGNEPVAHVRFIAQDENLDDIVDQAIAEFWDSDTETILTDDDRRKMFADLYADAASLRNEVLTLGAFTDFDKLLDVLSLAADRAEEWEDQLAPVEDGFAESLYSTYQGDDWAEDDDYDDNDEDDLDDEDDFDDADELDDDDLDDEEPEGKGAAGVKDAGDAAEGK
;
A
#
# COMPACT_ATOMS: atom_id res chain seq x y z
N MET A 1 13.57 34.47 -10.02
CA MET A 1 12.42 34.05 -9.19
C MET A 1 12.99 33.69 -7.84
N SER A 2 12.35 34.09 -6.75
CA SER A 2 12.76 33.64 -5.41
C SER A 2 12.55 32.12 -5.29
N PHE A 3 13.10 31.51 -4.23
CA PHE A 3 12.88 30.08 -3.97
C PHE A 3 11.38 29.78 -3.75
N PHE A 4 10.68 30.60 -2.98
CA PHE A 4 9.24 30.46 -2.77
C PHE A 4 8.39 30.72 -4.01
N GLU A 5 8.76 31.65 -4.89
CA GLU A 5 8.06 31.82 -6.17
C GLU A 5 8.17 30.56 -7.04
N GLN A 6 9.31 29.87 -6.98
CA GLN A 6 9.51 28.62 -7.72
C GLN A 6 8.71 27.47 -7.10
N ILE A 7 8.66 27.37 -5.77
CA ILE A 7 7.81 26.40 -5.06
C ILE A 7 6.34 26.66 -5.36
N ALA A 8 5.87 27.90 -5.22
CA ALA A 8 4.47 28.26 -5.50
C ALA A 8 4.07 27.93 -6.96
N ALA A 9 4.94 28.25 -7.93
CA ALA A 9 4.70 27.89 -9.33
C ALA A 9 4.79 26.38 -9.60
N ALA A 10 5.42 25.61 -8.72
CA ALA A 10 5.45 24.15 -8.80
C ALA A 10 4.20 23.51 -8.19
N LEU A 11 3.76 24.01 -7.04
CA LEU A 11 2.51 23.61 -6.38
C LEU A 11 1.28 23.92 -7.25
N ASP A 12 1.26 25.09 -7.90
CA ASP A 12 0.17 25.49 -8.81
C ASP A 12 0.00 24.52 -10.00
N ARG A 13 1.09 23.89 -10.46
CA ARG A 13 1.01 22.87 -11.52
C ARG A 13 0.39 21.55 -11.06
N GLU A 14 0.46 21.28 -9.76
CA GLU A 14 -0.18 20.13 -9.11
C GLU A 14 -1.58 20.48 -8.58
N ASP A 15 -2.13 21.66 -8.95
CA ASP A 15 -3.43 22.18 -8.48
C ASP A 15 -3.46 22.43 -6.95
N ILE A 16 -2.29 22.69 -6.35
CA ILE A 16 -2.14 22.98 -4.92
C ILE A 16 -2.01 24.49 -4.70
N GLU A 17 -2.96 25.05 -3.95
CA GLU A 17 -2.97 26.47 -3.60
C GLU A 17 -1.82 26.81 -2.63
N SER A 18 -1.26 28.02 -2.77
CA SER A 18 -0.23 28.51 -1.83
C SER A 18 -0.29 30.04 -1.67
N ARG A 19 0.15 30.53 -0.50
CA ARG A 19 0.18 31.95 -0.15
C ARG A 19 1.55 32.33 0.42
N VAL A 20 2.19 33.35 -0.14
CA VAL A 20 3.47 33.88 0.36
C VAL A 20 3.20 35.09 1.25
N ASN A 21 3.77 35.11 2.46
CA ASN A 21 3.73 36.27 3.34
C ASN A 21 5.10 36.48 4.03
N GLY A 22 5.83 37.50 3.60
CA GLY A 22 7.17 37.77 4.10
C GLY A 22 8.14 36.63 3.76
N ASP A 23 8.75 36.08 4.79
CA ASP A 23 9.77 35.01 4.71
C ASP A 23 9.17 33.60 4.90
N THR A 24 7.83 33.49 4.79
CA THR A 24 7.09 32.23 4.93
C THR A 24 6.16 32.00 3.75
N LEU A 25 6.18 30.78 3.21
CA LEU A 25 5.19 30.26 2.27
C LEU A 25 4.25 29.33 3.01
N PHE A 26 2.95 29.53 2.89
CA PHE A 26 1.92 28.70 3.49
C PHE A 26 1.16 27.94 2.41
N VAL A 27 0.85 26.69 2.68
CA VAL A 27 0.17 25.77 1.79
C VAL A 27 -0.99 25.16 2.55
N PRO A 28 -2.24 25.63 2.34
CA PRO A 28 -3.40 25.03 2.97
C PRO A 28 -3.62 23.61 2.46
N ILE A 29 -3.75 22.64 3.36
CA ILE A 29 -4.08 21.26 3.04
C ILE A 29 -5.58 21.03 3.27
N THR A 30 -6.07 21.44 4.43
CA THR A 30 -7.50 21.44 4.78
C THR A 30 -7.86 22.74 5.52
N MET A 31 -9.11 22.86 5.95
CA MET A 31 -9.56 24.01 6.75
C MET A 31 -8.84 24.10 8.09
N ASP A 32 -8.34 22.99 8.61
CA ASP A 32 -7.72 22.90 9.93
C ASP A 32 -6.21 22.65 9.87
N LEU A 33 -5.64 22.35 8.69
CA LEU A 33 -4.24 21.96 8.52
C LEU A 33 -3.54 22.76 7.42
N GLU A 34 -2.36 23.30 7.71
CA GLU A 34 -1.48 23.92 6.71
C GLU A 34 -0.02 23.50 6.86
N VAL A 35 0.69 23.46 5.73
CA VAL A 35 2.14 23.29 5.66
C VAL A 35 2.79 24.67 5.50
N GLN A 36 3.81 24.96 6.28
CA GLN A 36 4.54 26.23 6.24
C GLN A 36 6.01 25.99 5.90
N PHE A 37 6.53 26.75 4.95
CA PHE A 37 7.95 26.77 4.61
C PHE A 37 8.58 28.06 5.12
N VAL A 38 9.63 27.93 5.92
CA VAL A 38 10.41 29.05 6.45
C VAL A 38 11.80 29.00 5.84
N THR A 39 12.24 30.10 5.23
CA THR A 39 13.57 30.16 4.58
C THR A 39 14.66 30.02 5.63
N ILE A 40 15.62 29.12 5.39
CA ILE A 40 16.79 28.93 6.26
C ILE A 40 17.91 29.89 5.85
N ASP A 41 18.11 30.02 4.54
CA ASP A 41 19.24 30.74 3.95
C ASP A 41 18.81 31.44 2.65
N ASP A 42 19.26 32.69 2.46
CA ASP A 42 18.90 33.51 1.29
C ASP A 42 19.76 33.18 0.05
N GLU A 43 20.91 32.54 0.23
CA GLU A 43 21.88 32.22 -0.83
C GLU A 43 21.73 30.77 -1.32
N LEU A 44 21.27 29.87 -0.45
CA LEU A 44 20.96 28.46 -0.76
C LEU A 44 19.44 28.23 -0.78
N PRO A 45 18.86 27.57 -1.79
CA PRO A 45 17.45 27.18 -1.79
C PRO A 45 17.20 26.14 -0.69
N ALA A 46 16.89 26.59 0.53
CA ALA A 46 16.66 25.72 1.68
C ALA A 46 15.54 26.28 2.56
N ALA A 47 14.62 25.40 2.96
CA ALA A 47 13.50 25.75 3.82
C ALA A 47 13.22 24.67 4.86
N GLU A 48 12.88 25.11 6.06
CA GLU A 48 12.28 24.26 7.09
C GLU A 48 10.79 24.10 6.79
N VAL A 49 10.28 22.88 6.89
CA VAL A 49 8.88 22.55 6.64
C VAL A 49 8.20 22.24 7.96
N TYR A 50 7.18 23.03 8.27
CA TYR A 50 6.36 22.91 9.46
C TYR A 50 4.96 22.47 9.09
N VAL A 51 4.32 21.70 9.97
CA VAL A 51 2.88 21.44 9.93
C VAL A 51 2.25 22.15 11.11
N ALA A 52 1.18 22.89 10.84
CA ALA A 52 0.47 23.68 11.83
C ALA A 52 -1.04 23.62 11.60
N ALA A 53 -1.80 23.91 12.67
CA ALA A 53 -3.22 24.15 12.54
C ALA A 53 -3.49 25.49 11.83
N ALA A 54 -4.45 25.52 10.91
CA ALA A 54 -4.65 26.67 10.01
C ALA A 54 -5.35 27.89 10.64
N ASP A 55 -6.03 27.73 11.79
CA ASP A 55 -6.83 28.79 12.46
C ASP A 55 -6.18 29.35 13.73
N VAL A 56 -4.88 29.16 13.93
CA VAL A 56 -4.19 29.67 15.13
C VAL A 56 -3.77 31.13 14.91
N ASP A 57 -4.36 32.04 15.68
CA ASP A 57 -3.99 33.45 15.67
C ASP A 57 -2.50 33.61 15.99
N SER A 58 -1.79 34.42 15.20
CA SER A 58 -0.35 34.68 15.35
C SER A 58 0.05 35.40 16.66
N ASP A 59 -0.92 35.72 17.52
CA ASP A 59 -0.73 36.30 18.86
C ASP A 59 -0.85 35.26 19.99
N ASP A 60 -1.08 33.97 19.68
CA ASP A 60 -1.08 32.90 20.67
C ASP A 60 0.36 32.41 20.90
N ASP A 61 0.90 32.65 22.10
CA ASP A 61 2.26 32.25 22.51
C ASP A 61 2.41 30.70 22.59
N ASP A 62 1.31 29.95 22.50
CA ASP A 62 1.22 28.48 22.42
C ASP A 62 1.05 27.99 20.95
N PHE A 63 1.68 28.67 19.98
CA PHE A 63 1.71 28.26 18.57
C PHE A 63 2.45 26.92 18.40
N GLU A 64 1.71 25.83 18.20
CA GLU A 64 2.25 24.47 18.07
C GLU A 64 2.51 24.10 16.60
N ALA A 65 3.42 24.81 15.94
CA ALA A 65 3.96 24.39 14.65
C ALA A 65 5.05 23.33 14.87
N VAL A 66 4.90 22.16 14.25
CA VAL A 66 5.85 21.05 14.39
C VAL A 66 6.74 21.00 13.16
N LEU A 67 8.06 21.08 13.36
CA LEU A 67 9.03 20.86 12.30
C LEU A 67 8.97 19.39 11.88
N VAL A 68 8.60 19.14 10.63
CA VAL A 68 8.43 17.78 10.09
C VAL A 68 9.55 17.39 9.13
N SER A 69 10.11 18.35 8.38
CA SER A 69 11.18 18.09 7.43
C SER A 69 11.96 19.35 7.06
N VAL A 70 13.02 19.18 6.28
CA VAL A 70 13.82 20.25 5.68
C VAL A 70 14.01 19.93 4.21
N VAL A 71 13.83 20.92 3.34
CA VAL A 71 13.91 20.75 1.88
C VAL A 71 15.01 21.63 1.30
N PHE A 72 15.71 21.12 0.29
CA PHE A 72 16.85 21.80 -0.35
C PHE A 72 16.63 22.03 -1.86
N SER A 73 15.46 21.67 -2.36
CA SER A 73 15.06 21.86 -3.74
C SER A 73 13.57 22.14 -3.85
N VAL A 74 13.14 22.58 -5.03
CA VAL A 74 11.71 22.83 -5.31
C VAL A 74 10.95 21.51 -5.39
N GLU A 75 11.60 20.49 -5.94
CA GLU A 75 11.09 19.14 -6.07
C GLU A 75 10.83 18.52 -4.68
N ASP A 76 11.80 18.61 -3.76
CA ASP A 76 11.63 18.11 -2.39
C ASP A 76 10.51 18.86 -1.65
N ALA A 77 10.35 20.16 -1.91
CA ALA A 77 9.28 20.96 -1.32
C ALA A 77 7.88 20.50 -1.77
N VAL A 78 7.73 20.23 -3.07
CA VAL A 78 6.48 19.69 -3.62
C VAL A 78 6.21 18.29 -3.08
N GLU A 79 7.24 17.43 -3.03
CA GLU A 79 7.12 16.07 -2.49
C GLU A 79 6.68 16.08 -1.02
N ALA A 80 7.27 16.95 -0.20
CA ALA A 80 6.89 17.10 1.21
C ALA A 80 5.41 17.50 1.37
N VAL A 81 4.93 18.46 0.58
CA VAL A 81 3.52 18.85 0.59
C VAL A 81 2.64 17.70 0.13
N ALA A 82 2.97 17.07 -1.01
CA ALA A 82 2.20 15.96 -1.56
C ALA A 82 2.06 14.81 -0.56
N HIS A 83 3.10 14.53 0.23
CA HIS A 83 3.06 13.53 1.30
C HIS A 83 2.03 13.86 2.39
N HIS A 84 1.97 15.12 2.83
CA HIS A 84 1.00 15.54 3.83
C HIS A 84 -0.42 15.62 3.28
N VAL A 85 -0.60 16.04 2.03
CA VAL A 85 -1.89 15.96 1.32
C VAL A 85 -2.38 14.51 1.25
N ALA A 86 -1.50 13.57 0.87
CA ALA A 86 -1.85 12.17 0.77
C ALA A 86 -2.27 11.60 2.13
N THR A 87 -1.49 11.90 3.18
CA THR A 87 -1.78 11.45 4.55
C THR A 87 -3.11 12.00 5.05
N ASP A 88 -3.37 13.29 4.83
CA ASP A 88 -4.64 13.91 5.21
C ASP A 88 -5.83 13.28 4.49
N ARG A 89 -5.70 12.99 3.19
CA ARG A 89 -6.74 12.28 2.42
C ARG A 89 -7.02 10.89 2.96
N VAL A 90 -5.99 10.15 3.39
CA VAL A 90 -6.16 8.84 4.06
C VAL A 90 -6.91 9.00 5.37
N VAL A 91 -6.47 9.91 6.24
CA VAL A 91 -7.10 10.16 7.54
C VAL A 91 -8.56 10.57 7.38
N THR A 92 -8.84 11.46 6.42
CA THR A 92 -10.19 11.90 6.08
C THR A 92 -11.07 10.73 5.64
N LEU A 93 -10.58 9.88 4.73
CA LEU A 93 -11.33 8.69 4.30
C LEU A 93 -11.61 7.75 5.48
N LEU A 94 -10.60 7.42 6.28
CA LEU A 94 -10.77 6.54 7.44
C LEU A 94 -11.79 7.10 8.41
N ARG A 95 -11.78 8.41 8.64
CA ARG A 95 -12.78 9.09 9.47
C ARG A 95 -14.18 8.95 8.90
N VAL A 96 -14.38 9.19 7.60
CA VAL A 96 -15.68 9.03 6.94
C VAL A 96 -16.22 7.61 7.12
N LEU A 97 -15.36 6.59 7.01
CA LEU A 97 -15.74 5.19 7.20
C LEU A 97 -16.06 4.88 8.67
N LEU A 98 -15.22 5.31 9.61
CA LEU A 98 -15.40 5.02 11.04
C LEU A 98 -16.57 5.79 11.68
N ASP A 99 -16.77 7.04 11.30
CA ASP A 99 -17.84 7.91 11.83
C ASP A 99 -19.17 7.70 11.08
N GLY A 100 -19.16 6.99 9.95
CA GLY A 100 -20.35 6.76 9.12
C GLY A 100 -20.96 8.06 8.57
N GLU A 101 -20.13 9.05 8.24
CA GLU A 101 -20.59 10.40 7.87
C GLU A 101 -21.33 10.45 6.52
N ASP A 102 -21.11 9.45 5.64
CA ASP A 102 -21.75 9.36 4.32
C ASP A 102 -22.93 8.38 4.36
N ASP A 103 -24.09 8.81 3.86
CA ASP A 103 -25.35 8.04 3.83
C ASP A 103 -25.18 6.65 3.18
N ARG A 104 -24.22 6.46 2.26
CA ARG A 104 -23.97 5.19 1.56
C ARG A 104 -23.34 4.11 2.45
N VAL A 105 -22.64 4.53 3.50
CA VAL A 105 -21.96 3.64 4.46
C VAL A 105 -22.46 3.83 5.89
N ALA A 106 -23.50 4.63 6.08
CA ALA A 106 -24.05 4.93 7.41
C ALA A 106 -24.61 3.69 8.14
N ASP A 107 -25.03 2.67 7.39
CA ASP A 107 -25.51 1.39 7.93
C ASP A 107 -24.35 0.39 8.17
N LEU A 108 -23.10 0.73 7.81
CA LEU A 108 -21.92 -0.09 8.02
C LEU A 108 -21.17 0.37 9.28
N GLU A 109 -20.96 -0.56 10.21
CA GLU A 109 -20.20 -0.32 11.43
C GLU A 109 -18.73 -0.73 11.19
N PHE A 110 -17.91 0.22 10.74
CA PHE A 110 -16.48 -0.02 10.56
C PHE A 110 -15.72 0.07 11.89
N GLU A 111 -14.85 -0.91 12.12
CA GLU A 111 -13.89 -0.96 13.21
C GLU A 111 -12.47 -0.90 12.65
N GLN A 112 -11.59 -0.17 13.36
CA GLN A 112 -10.18 -0.08 13.01
C GLN A 112 -9.43 -1.30 13.54
N ASP A 113 -8.55 -1.86 12.71
CA ASP A 113 -7.68 -2.96 13.10
C ASP A 113 -6.69 -2.51 14.19
N ALA A 114 -6.42 -3.41 15.15
CA ALA A 114 -5.57 -3.12 16.30
C ALA A 114 -4.07 -3.07 15.96
N GLU A 115 -3.65 -3.73 14.88
CA GLU A 115 -2.26 -3.82 14.44
C GLU A 115 -1.97 -2.87 13.27
N GLU A 116 -2.95 -2.65 12.38
CA GLU A 116 -2.82 -1.82 11.19
C GLU A 116 -3.83 -0.66 11.20
N ALA A 117 -3.38 0.55 11.60
CA ALA A 117 -4.25 1.72 11.72
C ALA A 117 -4.89 2.16 10.38
N THR A 118 -4.37 1.72 9.24
CA THR A 118 -4.91 2.03 7.92
C THR A 118 -5.91 0.99 7.39
N LEU A 119 -6.19 -0.03 8.20
CA LEU A 119 -7.12 -1.11 7.92
C LEU A 119 -8.39 -0.93 8.75
N VAL A 120 -9.54 -0.97 8.07
CA VAL A 120 -10.85 -1.01 8.72
C VAL A 120 -11.68 -2.17 8.19
N THR A 121 -12.50 -2.73 9.06
CA THR A 121 -13.39 -3.87 8.76
C THR A 121 -14.80 -3.59 9.23
N ALA A 122 -15.81 -4.01 8.47
CA ALA A 122 -17.22 -3.96 8.87
C ALA A 122 -17.86 -5.33 8.64
N GLU A 123 -18.65 -5.80 9.60
CA GLU A 123 -19.48 -6.99 9.45
C GLU A 123 -20.60 -6.72 8.44
N VAL A 124 -20.81 -7.66 7.52
CA VAL A 124 -21.88 -7.63 6.53
C VAL A 124 -22.46 -9.04 6.37
N GLY A 125 -23.75 -9.14 6.02
CA GLY A 125 -24.41 -10.44 5.89
C GLY A 125 -24.51 -11.22 7.21
N GLU A 126 -24.46 -12.55 7.14
CA GLU A 126 -24.54 -13.44 8.30
C GLU A 126 -23.16 -13.92 8.80
N ALA A 127 -22.18 -14.03 7.90
CA ALA A 127 -20.84 -14.56 8.20
C ALA A 127 -19.78 -13.95 7.28
N SER A 128 -19.86 -12.66 6.96
CA SER A 128 -18.86 -12.00 6.11
C SER A 128 -18.44 -10.62 6.61
N LEU A 129 -17.32 -10.18 6.08
CA LEU A 129 -16.66 -8.93 6.45
C LEU A 129 -16.27 -8.17 5.19
N LEU A 130 -16.55 -6.88 5.18
CA LEU A 130 -15.92 -5.93 4.28
C LEU A 130 -14.67 -5.39 4.91
N GLN A 131 -13.58 -5.41 4.16
CA GLN A 131 -12.29 -4.92 4.61
C GLN A 131 -11.75 -3.87 3.64
N VAL A 132 -11.30 -2.74 4.20
CA VAL A 132 -10.72 -1.62 3.45
C VAL A 132 -9.35 -1.31 4.02
N LEU A 133 -8.31 -1.51 3.21
CA LEU A 133 -6.94 -1.14 3.52
C LEU A 133 -6.54 0.09 2.72
N VAL A 134 -6.15 1.18 3.37
CA VAL A 134 -5.74 2.40 2.67
C VAL A 134 -4.23 2.56 2.69
N THR A 135 -3.59 2.54 1.53
CA THR A 135 -2.13 2.74 1.41
C THR A 135 -1.84 4.04 0.67
N ALA A 136 -0.72 4.69 0.98
CA ALA A 136 -0.27 5.90 0.27
C ALA A 136 1.09 5.62 -0.38
N ASN A 137 1.09 5.09 -1.61
CA ASN A 137 2.31 4.80 -2.35
C ASN A 137 2.63 5.99 -3.25
N GLY A 138 3.82 6.60 -3.07
CA GLY A 138 4.24 7.74 -3.90
C GLY A 138 3.31 8.95 -3.78
N ASN A 139 2.78 9.20 -2.57
CA ASN A 139 1.85 10.30 -2.28
C ASN A 139 0.50 10.21 -3.01
N GLU A 140 0.15 9.04 -3.57
CA GLU A 140 -1.17 8.75 -4.09
C GLU A 140 -1.89 7.76 -3.15
N PRO A 141 -2.96 8.18 -2.46
CA PRO A 141 -3.69 7.30 -1.57
C PRO A 141 -4.60 6.36 -2.38
N VAL A 142 -4.53 5.06 -2.06
CA VAL A 142 -5.23 3.96 -2.72
C VAL A 142 -5.91 3.10 -1.66
N ALA A 143 -7.22 2.95 -1.77
CA ALA A 143 -8.01 2.07 -0.93
C ALA A 143 -8.20 0.70 -1.61
N HIS A 144 -7.74 -0.37 -0.97
CA HIS A 144 -7.92 -1.75 -1.40
C HIS A 144 -9.10 -2.36 -0.65
N VAL A 145 -10.06 -2.90 -1.39
CA VAL A 145 -11.28 -3.46 -0.81
C VAL A 145 -11.34 -4.96 -1.04
N ARG A 146 -11.65 -5.69 0.03
CA ARG A 146 -11.86 -7.13 0.04
C ARG A 146 -13.18 -7.45 0.72
N PHE A 147 -13.87 -8.44 0.19
CA PHE A 147 -15.00 -9.10 0.83
C PHE A 147 -14.52 -10.48 1.28
N ILE A 148 -14.72 -10.80 2.55
CA ILE A 148 -14.22 -12.01 3.19
C ILE A 148 -15.44 -12.79 3.67
N ALA A 149 -15.77 -13.89 3.02
CA ALA A 149 -16.78 -14.83 3.51
C ALA A 149 -16.12 -15.81 4.47
N GLN A 150 -16.67 -15.95 5.67
CA GLN A 150 -16.21 -16.88 6.69
C GLN A 150 -17.04 -18.16 6.64
N ASP A 151 -16.43 -19.29 7.00
CA ASP A 151 -17.15 -20.55 7.20
C ASP A 151 -18.03 -20.43 8.46
N GLU A 152 -19.34 -20.69 8.33
CA GLU A 152 -20.29 -20.67 9.45
C GLU A 152 -19.87 -21.59 10.61
N ASN A 153 -19.07 -22.62 10.33
CA ASN A 153 -18.59 -23.58 11.32
C ASN A 153 -17.19 -23.22 11.85
N LEU A 154 -16.63 -22.06 11.48
CA LEU A 154 -15.29 -21.64 11.92
C LEU A 154 -15.20 -21.64 13.45
N ASP A 155 -16.19 -21.06 14.12
CA ASP A 155 -16.24 -21.01 15.58
C ASP A 155 -16.30 -22.41 16.20
N ASP A 156 -17.15 -23.29 15.68
CA ASP A 156 -17.29 -24.67 16.17
C ASP A 156 -16.00 -25.49 15.96
N ILE A 157 -15.31 -25.29 14.83
CA ILE A 157 -14.04 -25.96 14.51
C ILE A 157 -12.93 -25.45 15.42
N VAL A 158 -12.86 -24.13 15.62
CA VAL A 158 -11.90 -23.51 16.52
C VAL A 158 -12.13 -24.01 17.94
N ASP A 159 -13.38 -23.99 18.43
CA ASP A 159 -13.76 -24.52 19.75
C ASP A 159 -13.41 -26.00 19.92
N GLN A 160 -13.59 -26.81 18.87
CA GLN A 160 -13.20 -28.21 18.90
C GLN A 160 -11.68 -28.39 18.94
N ALA A 161 -10.92 -27.65 18.12
CA ALA A 161 -9.46 -27.69 18.11
C ALA A 161 -8.86 -27.24 19.45
N ILE A 162 -9.47 -26.23 20.06
CA ILE A 162 -9.20 -25.76 21.41
C ILE A 162 -9.44 -26.89 22.41
N ALA A 163 -10.64 -27.48 22.42
CA ALA A 163 -11.00 -28.51 23.38
C ALA A 163 -10.07 -29.72 23.29
N GLU A 164 -9.70 -30.15 22.07
CA GLU A 164 -8.74 -31.23 21.84
C GLU A 164 -7.33 -30.89 22.34
N PHE A 165 -6.88 -29.65 22.16
CA PHE A 165 -5.58 -29.20 22.67
C PHE A 165 -5.55 -29.19 24.21
N TRP A 166 -6.63 -28.77 24.87
CA TRP A 166 -6.75 -28.73 26.33
C TRP A 166 -7.02 -30.10 26.96
N ASP A 167 -7.69 -31.01 26.26
CA ASP A 167 -7.87 -32.41 26.66
C ASP A 167 -6.65 -33.29 26.36
N SER A 168 -5.76 -32.84 25.46
CA SER A 168 -4.42 -33.41 25.36
C SER A 168 -3.71 -33.18 26.69
N ASP A 169 -3.10 -34.22 27.25
CA ASP A 169 -2.43 -34.26 28.57
C ASP A 169 -1.12 -33.43 28.55
N THR A 170 -1.20 -32.20 28.05
CA THR A 170 -0.11 -31.25 27.90
C THR A 170 0.13 -30.63 29.28
N GLU A 171 1.17 -31.11 29.98
CA GLU A 171 1.65 -30.61 31.28
C GLU A 171 2.07 -29.11 31.28
N THR A 172 1.90 -28.39 30.17
CA THR A 172 2.32 -27.00 30.00
C THR A 172 1.29 -26.05 30.63
N ILE A 173 1.64 -25.54 31.80
CA ILE A 173 0.90 -24.46 32.46
C ILE A 173 1.19 -23.16 31.69
N LEU A 174 0.44 -22.92 30.61
CA LEU A 174 0.46 -21.64 29.91
C LEU A 174 -0.14 -20.54 30.80
N THR A 175 0.42 -19.34 30.73
CA THR A 175 -0.21 -18.17 31.37
C THR A 175 -1.49 -17.80 30.63
N ASP A 176 -2.40 -17.07 31.29
CA ASP A 176 -3.64 -16.62 30.62
C ASP A 176 -3.39 -15.70 29.41
N ASP A 177 -2.21 -15.07 29.35
CA ASP A 177 -1.76 -14.25 28.22
C ASP A 177 -1.27 -15.11 27.05
N ASP A 178 -0.41 -16.09 27.32
CA ASP A 178 0.07 -17.05 26.31
C ASP A 178 -1.09 -17.86 25.71
N ARG A 179 -2.10 -18.16 26.53
CA ARG A 179 -3.35 -18.77 26.10
C ARG A 179 -4.04 -17.91 25.06
N ARG A 180 -4.37 -16.66 25.41
CA ARG A 180 -5.06 -15.73 24.49
C ARG A 180 -4.31 -15.58 23.16
N LYS A 181 -2.98 -15.48 23.22
CA LYS A 181 -2.16 -15.38 22.02
C LYS A 181 -2.27 -16.63 21.14
N MET A 182 -2.23 -17.82 21.73
CA MET A 182 -2.40 -19.07 21.00
C MET A 182 -3.79 -19.24 20.39
N PHE A 183 -4.84 -18.81 21.10
CA PHE A 183 -6.20 -18.78 20.58
C PHE A 183 -6.31 -17.88 19.35
N ALA A 184 -5.74 -16.68 19.40
CA ALA A 184 -5.73 -15.76 18.27
C ALA A 184 -4.97 -16.34 17.06
N ASP A 185 -3.84 -17.00 17.29
CA ASP A 185 -3.03 -17.64 16.24
C ASP A 185 -3.80 -18.79 15.55
N LEU A 186 -4.45 -19.66 16.33
CA LEU A 186 -5.28 -20.76 15.80
C LEU A 186 -6.49 -20.25 15.02
N TYR A 187 -7.13 -19.18 15.52
CA TYR A 187 -8.24 -18.55 14.81
C TYR A 187 -7.77 -17.93 13.50
N ALA A 188 -6.64 -17.22 13.50
CA ALA A 188 -6.05 -16.64 12.29
C ALA A 188 -5.66 -17.71 11.24
N ASP A 189 -5.08 -18.84 11.68
CA ASP A 189 -4.75 -19.96 10.81
C ASP A 189 -6.01 -20.62 10.22
N ALA A 190 -7.04 -20.87 11.04
CA ALA A 190 -8.30 -21.47 10.60
C ALA A 190 -9.06 -20.55 9.64
N ALA A 191 -9.11 -19.25 9.96
CA ALA A 191 -9.67 -18.21 9.11
C ALA A 191 -8.92 -18.13 7.77
N SER A 192 -7.59 -18.16 7.78
CA SER A 192 -6.78 -18.13 6.54
C SER A 192 -7.04 -19.33 5.62
N LEU A 193 -7.31 -20.50 6.18
CA LEU A 193 -7.54 -21.74 5.42
C LEU A 193 -8.97 -21.89 4.90
N ARG A 194 -9.94 -21.23 5.52
CA ARG A 194 -11.38 -21.44 5.24
C ARG A 194 -12.14 -20.18 4.84
N ASN A 195 -11.52 -19.01 4.94
CA ASN A 195 -12.14 -17.79 4.44
C ASN A 195 -11.96 -17.69 2.93
N GLU A 196 -13.06 -17.41 2.24
CA GLU A 196 -13.05 -17.15 0.81
C GLU A 196 -12.97 -15.63 0.60
N VAL A 197 -11.92 -15.20 -0.10
CA VAL A 197 -11.60 -13.77 -0.26
C VAL A 197 -11.92 -13.31 -1.67
N LEU A 198 -12.96 -12.50 -1.80
CA LEU A 198 -13.31 -11.80 -3.03
C LEU A 198 -12.66 -10.42 -3.06
N THR A 199 -11.72 -10.21 -3.98
CA THR A 199 -11.08 -8.90 -4.18
C THR A 199 -12.00 -7.98 -5.00
N LEU A 200 -12.48 -6.89 -4.40
CA LEU A 200 -13.38 -5.93 -5.05
C LEU A 200 -12.61 -4.85 -5.84
N GLY A 201 -11.32 -4.65 -5.54
CA GLY A 201 -10.42 -3.83 -6.33
C GLY A 201 -9.63 -2.80 -5.51
N ALA A 202 -9.04 -1.84 -6.22
CA ALA A 202 -8.28 -0.73 -5.66
C ALA A 202 -8.82 0.60 -6.20
N PHE A 203 -8.97 1.60 -5.33
CA PHE A 203 -9.67 2.84 -5.63
C PHE A 203 -8.86 4.07 -5.19
N THR A 204 -8.62 4.99 -6.12
CA THR A 204 -8.10 6.34 -5.87
C THR A 204 -9.23 7.39 -5.84
N ASP A 205 -10.39 7.02 -6.40
CA ASP A 205 -11.65 7.77 -6.35
C ASP A 205 -12.49 7.25 -5.18
N PHE A 206 -12.51 8.02 -4.09
CA PHE A 206 -13.18 7.62 -2.85
C PHE A 206 -14.70 7.74 -2.92
N ASP A 207 -15.26 8.55 -3.81
CA ASP A 207 -16.70 8.54 -4.05
C ASP A 207 -17.14 7.21 -4.66
N LYS A 208 -16.37 6.70 -5.62
CA LYS A 208 -16.62 5.38 -6.21
C LYS A 208 -16.40 4.25 -5.20
N LEU A 209 -15.42 4.39 -4.31
CA LEU A 209 -15.21 3.45 -3.20
C LEU A 209 -16.48 3.32 -2.36
N LEU A 210 -17.06 4.44 -1.93
CA LEU A 210 -18.28 4.45 -1.11
C LEU A 210 -19.47 3.80 -1.84
N ASP A 211 -19.62 4.05 -3.14
CA ASP A 211 -20.63 3.36 -3.97
C ASP A 211 -20.42 1.84 -4.00
N VAL A 212 -19.17 1.39 -4.08
CA VAL A 212 -18.82 -0.05 -4.10
C VAL A 212 -19.06 -0.69 -2.75
N LEU A 213 -18.73 -0.01 -1.64
CA LEU A 213 -18.98 -0.52 -0.29
C LEU A 213 -20.49 -0.69 -0.04
N SER A 214 -21.29 0.30 -0.43
CA SER A 214 -22.75 0.23 -0.36
C SER A 214 -23.31 -0.94 -1.18
N LEU A 215 -22.85 -1.09 -2.42
CA LEU A 215 -23.26 -2.21 -3.27
C LEU A 215 -22.85 -3.57 -2.70
N ALA A 216 -21.66 -3.65 -2.12
CA ALA A 216 -21.16 -4.89 -1.53
C ALA A 216 -21.97 -5.28 -0.29
N ALA A 217 -22.35 -4.31 0.54
CA ALA A 217 -23.26 -4.52 1.66
C ALA A 217 -24.62 -5.05 1.19
N ASP A 218 -25.20 -4.45 0.15
CA ASP A 218 -26.47 -4.89 -0.45
C ASP A 218 -26.42 -6.30 -1.04
N ARG A 219 -25.22 -6.78 -1.40
CA ARG A 219 -25.00 -8.09 -2.04
C ARG A 219 -24.35 -9.12 -1.12
N ALA A 220 -24.10 -8.78 0.14
CA ALA A 220 -23.35 -9.62 1.07
C ALA A 220 -23.94 -11.03 1.16
N GLU A 221 -25.23 -11.15 1.49
CA GLU A 221 -25.92 -12.45 1.59
C GLU A 221 -25.82 -13.28 0.29
N GLU A 222 -25.93 -12.64 -0.88
CA GLU A 222 -25.83 -13.34 -2.17
C GLU A 222 -24.41 -13.83 -2.45
N TRP A 223 -23.40 -13.05 -2.04
CA TRP A 223 -21.99 -13.40 -2.21
C TRP A 223 -21.52 -14.44 -1.19
N GLU A 224 -22.01 -14.40 0.04
CA GLU A 224 -21.80 -15.44 1.05
C GLU A 224 -22.23 -16.81 0.51
N ASP A 225 -23.46 -16.91 -0.01
CA ASP A 225 -23.97 -18.14 -0.61
C ASP A 225 -23.11 -18.65 -1.78
N GLN A 226 -22.52 -17.74 -2.56
CA GLN A 226 -21.71 -18.07 -3.73
C GLN A 226 -20.25 -18.41 -3.39
N LEU A 227 -19.75 -17.84 -2.29
CA LEU A 227 -18.40 -18.04 -1.78
C LEU A 227 -18.37 -19.09 -0.67
N ALA A 228 -19.50 -19.69 -0.30
CA ALA A 228 -19.55 -20.78 0.65
C ALA A 228 -18.58 -21.91 0.22
N PRO A 229 -17.81 -22.48 1.15
CA PRO A 229 -16.89 -23.57 0.85
C PRO A 229 -17.60 -24.68 0.08
N VAL A 230 -17.02 -25.03 -1.07
CA VAL A 230 -17.54 -26.08 -1.94
C VAL A 230 -17.46 -27.41 -1.18
N GLU A 231 -18.59 -28.14 -1.07
CA GLU A 231 -18.60 -29.48 -0.46
C GLU A 231 -17.49 -30.37 -1.04
N ASP A 232 -16.76 -31.06 -0.16
CA ASP A 232 -15.71 -32.02 -0.54
C ASP A 232 -16.25 -33.00 -1.59
N GLY A 233 -15.75 -32.89 -2.82
CA GLY A 233 -16.13 -33.73 -3.97
C GLY A 233 -16.83 -33.00 -5.13
N PHE A 234 -17.34 -31.78 -4.95
CA PHE A 234 -17.92 -31.02 -6.07
C PHE A 234 -16.86 -30.52 -7.05
N ALA A 235 -15.72 -30.04 -6.55
CA ALA A 235 -14.57 -29.68 -7.39
C ALA A 235 -14.04 -30.89 -8.19
N GLU A 236 -13.99 -32.07 -7.57
CA GLU A 236 -13.58 -33.32 -8.23
C GLU A 236 -14.56 -33.73 -9.35
N SER A 237 -15.86 -33.45 -9.19
CA SER A 237 -16.86 -33.69 -10.23
C SER A 237 -16.70 -32.78 -11.47
N LEU A 238 -16.24 -31.54 -11.27
CA LEU A 238 -15.95 -30.60 -12.36
C LEU A 238 -14.76 -31.08 -13.18
N TYR A 239 -13.68 -31.56 -12.54
CA TYR A 239 -12.51 -32.10 -13.22
C TYR A 239 -12.75 -33.50 -13.82
N SER A 240 -13.59 -34.32 -13.20
CA SER A 240 -14.01 -35.63 -13.73
C SER A 240 -14.77 -35.49 -15.06
N THR A 241 -15.55 -34.42 -15.23
CA THR A 241 -16.29 -34.14 -16.47
C THR A 241 -15.37 -33.85 -17.66
N TYR A 242 -14.15 -33.34 -17.43
CA TYR A 242 -13.16 -33.06 -18.48
C TYR A 242 -12.15 -34.19 -18.73
N GLN A 243 -12.10 -35.22 -17.88
CA GLN A 243 -11.31 -36.44 -18.11
C GLN A 243 -12.13 -37.54 -18.83
N GLY A 244 -13.40 -37.27 -19.15
CA GLY A 244 -14.36 -38.27 -19.60
C GLY A 244 -14.36 -38.61 -21.09
N ASP A 245 -13.72 -37.84 -21.97
CA ASP A 245 -13.72 -38.14 -23.40
C ASP A 245 -12.40 -37.69 -24.09
N ASP A 246 -11.84 -38.62 -24.87
CA ASP A 246 -10.70 -38.49 -25.79
C ASP A 246 -9.30 -38.32 -25.18
N TRP A 247 -8.66 -39.43 -24.78
CA TRP A 247 -7.37 -39.92 -25.32
C TRP A 247 -7.22 -41.40 -24.97
N ALA A 248 -7.77 -42.28 -25.81
CA ALA A 248 -7.33 -43.66 -25.85
C ALA A 248 -5.92 -43.68 -26.45
N GLU A 249 -4.89 -43.49 -25.63
CA GLU A 249 -3.50 -43.69 -26.04
C GLU A 249 -3.09 -45.12 -25.67
N ASP A 250 -3.07 -45.91 -26.73
CA ASP A 250 -2.60 -47.28 -26.85
C ASP A 250 -1.08 -47.30 -26.62
N ASP A 251 -0.64 -47.30 -25.36
CA ASP A 251 0.79 -47.45 -25.01
C ASP A 251 1.10 -48.88 -24.57
N ASP A 252 1.10 -49.77 -25.58
CA ASP A 252 1.85 -51.03 -25.54
C ASP A 252 3.36 -50.72 -25.69
N TYR A 253 4.02 -50.27 -24.62
CA TYR A 253 5.49 -50.24 -24.53
C TYR A 253 5.99 -51.32 -23.57
N ASP A 254 6.25 -52.49 -24.15
CA ASP A 254 7.09 -53.56 -23.61
C ASP A 254 8.56 -53.12 -23.72
N ASP A 255 9.10 -52.49 -22.67
CA ASP A 255 10.50 -52.10 -22.60
C ASP A 255 11.21 -52.95 -21.54
N ASN A 256 11.51 -54.18 -21.92
CA ASN A 256 12.49 -55.03 -21.26
C ASN A 256 13.56 -55.40 -22.29
N ASP A 257 14.58 -54.55 -22.41
CA ASP A 257 15.89 -54.96 -22.87
C ASP A 257 16.95 -54.27 -21.99
N GLU A 258 17.36 -55.00 -20.95
CA GLU A 258 18.68 -54.91 -20.37
C GLU A 258 19.68 -55.33 -21.46
N ASP A 259 20.60 -54.47 -21.89
CA ASP A 259 21.90 -54.92 -22.40
C ASP A 259 22.96 -53.82 -22.27
N ASP A 260 23.92 -54.11 -21.39
CA ASP A 260 25.21 -53.46 -21.16
C ASP A 260 25.95 -53.11 -22.45
N LEU A 261 26.60 -51.95 -22.51
CA LEU A 261 27.96 -51.81 -23.05
C LEU A 261 28.69 -50.61 -22.39
N ASP A 262 29.58 -50.92 -21.46
CA ASP A 262 30.77 -50.13 -21.14
C ASP A 262 31.58 -49.87 -22.42
N ASP A 263 32.06 -48.65 -22.63
CA ASP A 263 33.38 -48.40 -23.22
C ASP A 263 33.87 -47.00 -22.81
N GLU A 264 34.99 -47.01 -22.09
CA GLU A 264 35.82 -45.86 -21.73
C GLU A 264 36.51 -45.29 -23.00
N ASP A 265 36.66 -43.96 -23.07
CA ASP A 265 37.82 -43.22 -23.63
C ASP A 265 37.40 -41.75 -23.83
N ASP A 266 37.84 -40.85 -22.96
CA ASP A 266 39.10 -40.08 -23.07
C ASP A 266 38.96 -38.89 -24.02
N PHE A 267 38.74 -37.69 -23.47
CA PHE A 267 39.36 -36.46 -23.95
C PHE A 267 39.49 -35.47 -22.79
N ASP A 268 40.71 -35.41 -22.28
CA ASP A 268 41.29 -34.28 -21.57
C ASP A 268 41.01 -32.94 -22.27
N ASP A 269 41.08 -31.90 -21.43
CA ASP A 269 41.83 -30.67 -21.67
C ASP A 269 41.02 -29.37 -21.75
N ALA A 270 41.46 -28.49 -20.86
CA ALA A 270 41.70 -27.07 -21.09
C ALA A 270 40.61 -26.07 -20.68
N ASP A 271 40.93 -25.45 -19.55
CA ASP A 271 41.09 -24.00 -19.39
C ASP A 271 39.88 -23.20 -18.89
N GLU A 272 39.86 -23.08 -17.57
CA GLU A 272 39.92 -21.76 -16.90
C GLU A 272 40.70 -20.75 -17.76
N LEU A 273 40.06 -19.66 -18.18
CA LEU A 273 40.67 -18.31 -18.22
C LEU A 273 39.50 -17.31 -18.13
N ASP A 274 39.31 -16.63 -17.01
CA ASP A 274 40.13 -15.56 -16.42
C ASP A 274 39.62 -14.19 -16.87
N ASP A 275 39.61 -13.32 -15.87
CA ASP A 275 39.25 -11.93 -15.85
C ASP A 275 39.90 -11.13 -16.97
N ASP A 276 39.27 -10.02 -17.36
CA ASP A 276 40.03 -8.81 -17.69
C ASP A 276 39.13 -7.59 -17.42
N ASP A 277 39.30 -7.07 -16.20
CA ASP A 277 39.28 -5.64 -15.92
C ASP A 277 39.97 -4.85 -17.03
N LEU A 278 39.29 -3.86 -17.62
CA LEU A 278 39.99 -2.70 -18.18
C LEU A 278 39.31 -1.40 -17.77
N ASP A 279 40.02 -0.78 -16.84
CA ASP A 279 39.94 0.53 -16.25
C ASP A 279 40.05 1.68 -17.28
N ASP A 280 39.39 2.79 -16.92
CA ASP A 280 39.86 4.18 -16.96
C ASP A 280 39.96 5.02 -18.27
N GLU A 281 39.80 6.32 -18.03
CA GLU A 281 40.15 7.52 -18.84
C GLU A 281 39.03 8.33 -19.55
N GLU A 282 38.51 9.36 -18.85
CA GLU A 282 38.25 10.71 -19.42
C GLU A 282 39.57 11.37 -19.91
N PRO A 283 39.68 12.57 -20.57
CA PRO A 283 38.72 13.59 -21.02
C PRO A 283 39.00 14.20 -22.44
N GLU A 284 38.27 15.28 -22.77
CA GLU A 284 38.57 16.41 -23.70
C GLU A 284 38.19 16.35 -25.20
N GLY A 285 37.55 17.45 -25.68
CA GLY A 285 37.99 18.02 -26.96
C GLY A 285 37.02 18.83 -27.85
N LYS A 286 36.63 20.04 -27.42
CA LYS A 286 36.65 21.33 -28.17
C LYS A 286 36.03 21.51 -29.58
N GLY A 287 35.25 22.60 -29.69
CA GLY A 287 35.12 23.47 -30.88
C GLY A 287 34.00 24.50 -30.73
N ALA A 288 34.16 25.65 -30.06
CA ALA A 288 34.83 26.90 -30.45
C ALA A 288 34.02 27.89 -31.33
N ALA A 289 33.81 29.08 -30.75
CA ALA A 289 33.89 30.43 -31.31
C ALA A 289 32.64 31.15 -31.88
N GLY A 290 32.23 32.18 -31.13
CA GLY A 290 31.64 33.43 -31.61
C GLY A 290 31.76 34.52 -30.53
N VAL A 291 32.73 35.43 -30.67
CA VAL A 291 33.09 36.48 -29.69
C VAL A 291 32.78 37.87 -30.26
N LYS A 292 32.51 38.83 -29.35
CA LYS A 292 32.62 40.32 -29.42
C LYS A 292 31.33 41.03 -29.90
N ASP A 293 30.87 42.14 -29.33
CA ASP A 293 31.54 43.33 -28.78
C ASP A 293 30.47 44.15 -27.98
N ALA A 294 30.68 44.54 -26.72
CA ALA A 294 31.07 45.88 -26.22
C ALA A 294 30.08 47.06 -26.38
N GLY A 295 29.90 47.84 -25.30
CA GLY A 295 29.36 49.21 -25.28
C GLY A 295 28.19 49.40 -24.30
N ASP A 296 28.39 49.83 -23.05
CA ASP A 296 28.72 51.18 -22.55
C ASP A 296 27.49 52.04 -22.16
N ALA A 297 27.56 52.56 -20.94
CA ALA A 297 27.04 53.82 -20.41
C ALA A 297 25.54 54.17 -20.34
N ALA A 298 25.13 54.47 -19.10
CA ALA A 298 24.61 55.76 -18.63
C ALA A 298 23.09 56.00 -18.45
N GLU A 299 22.81 56.44 -17.22
CA GLU A 299 21.94 57.54 -16.79
C GLU A 299 20.44 57.56 -17.17
N GLY A 300 19.62 57.45 -16.11
CA GLY A 300 18.85 58.59 -15.63
C GLY A 300 17.48 58.84 -16.25
N LYS A 301 16.42 58.51 -15.51
CA LYS A 301 15.52 59.48 -14.84
C LYS A 301 14.43 58.77 -14.06
#